data_AF-A0A077LBR9-F1
#
_entry.id   AF-A0A077LBR9-F1
#
_cell.length_a   1.000
_cell.length_b   1.000
_cell.length_c   1.000
_cell.angle_alpha   90.00
_cell.angle_beta   90.00
_cell.angle_gamma   90.00
#
_symmetry.space_group_name_H-M   'P 1'
#
loop_
_entity.id
_entity.type
_entity.pdbx_description
1 polymer ?
#
loop_
_entity_poly.entity_id
_entity_poly.type
_entity_poly.pdbx_seq_one_letter_code
_entity_poly.pdbx_strand_id
1 'polypeptide(L)'
;MARKKAALDFEQSLADLQTLVERLENGELSLEDSLTAFEQGVRLTRDCQSALAQAEQKVQILLERDGELAEAPFESDSLQADQAQ
;
A
#
# COMPACT_ATOMS: atom_id res chain seq x y z
N MET A 1 9.39 -5.79 19.69
CA MET A 1 10.24 -6.23 18.56
C MET A 1 9.46 -6.51 17.27
N ALA A 2 8.36 -7.27 17.30
CA ALA A 2 7.60 -7.64 16.07
C ALA A 2 7.07 -6.46 15.23
N ARG A 3 6.64 -5.34 15.85
CA ARG A 3 6.09 -4.18 15.12
C ARG A 3 7.13 -3.44 14.28
N LYS A 4 8.38 -3.38 14.77
CA LYS A 4 9.48 -2.74 14.05
C LYS A 4 9.88 -3.57 12.83
N LYS A 5 9.80 -4.90 12.94
CA LYS A 5 10.07 -5.83 11.84
C LYS A 5 9.07 -5.66 10.69
N ALA A 6 7.76 -5.62 10.98
CA ALA A 6 6.74 -5.42 9.95
C ALA A 6 6.86 -4.06 9.23
N ALA A 7 7.22 -2.99 9.97
CA ALA A 7 7.48 -1.68 9.37
C ALA A 7 8.74 -1.70 8.48
N LEU A 8 9.82 -2.34 8.94
CA LEU A 8 11.03 -2.54 8.15
C LEU A 8 10.75 -3.39 6.89
N ASP A 9 9.94 -4.44 7.01
CA ASP A 9 9.57 -5.30 5.89
C ASP A 9 8.73 -4.54 4.85
N PHE A 10 7.85 -3.62 5.28
CA PHE A 10 7.11 -2.72 4.38
C PHE A 10 8.02 -1.72 3.67
N GLU A 11 8.85 -0.98 4.41
CA GLU A 11 9.75 0.02 3.84
C GLU A 11 10.72 -0.61 2.83
N GLN A 12 11.23 -1.81 3.12
CA GLN A 12 12.08 -2.56 2.19
C GLN A 12 11.31 -2.99 0.94
N SER A 13 10.12 -3.57 1.09
CA SER A 13 9.31 -4.01 -0.06
C SER A 13 8.92 -2.85 -0.97
N LEU A 14 8.64 -1.68 -0.38
CA LEU A 14 8.34 -0.46 -1.11
C LEU A 14 9.57 0.08 -1.86
N ALA A 15 10.75 0.09 -1.23
CA ALA A 15 11.99 0.50 -1.87
C ALA A 15 12.35 -0.41 -3.05
N ASP A 16 12.23 -1.73 -2.86
CA ASP A 16 12.49 -2.72 -3.90
C ASP A 16 11.52 -2.53 -5.09
N LEU A 17 10.25 -2.21 -4.82
CA LEU A 17 9.25 -1.93 -5.85
C LEU A 17 9.60 -0.67 -6.64
N GLN A 18 10.04 0.41 -5.98
CA GLN A 18 10.45 1.65 -6.64
C GLN A 18 11.64 1.40 -7.57
N THR A 19 12.68 0.72 -7.09
CA THR A 19 13.85 0.35 -7.92
C THR A 19 13.43 -0.51 -9.11
N LEU A 20 12.47 -1.41 -8.92
CA LEU A 20 11.98 -2.26 -10.00
C LEU A 20 11.23 -1.46 -11.07
N VAL A 21 10.39 -0.50 -10.66
CA VAL A 21 9.69 0.41 -11.57
C VAL A 21 10.68 1.27 -12.35
N GLU A 22 11.67 1.86 -11.68
CA GLU A 22 12.72 2.64 -12.35
C GLU A 22 13.44 1.82 -13.43
N ARG A 23 13.74 0.54 -13.15
CA ARG A 23 14.36 -0.37 -14.13
C ARG A 23 13.45 -0.67 -15.31
N LEU A 24 12.14 -0.81 -15.09
CA LEU A 24 11.15 -1.00 -16.15
C LEU A 24 11.03 0.25 -17.03
N GLU A 25 11.05 1.43 -16.42
CA GLU A 25 10.92 2.73 -17.12
C GLU A 25 12.17 3.07 -17.95
N ASN A 26 13.35 2.62 -17.54
CA ASN A 26 14.60 2.84 -18.29
C ASN A 26 14.65 2.09 -19.63
N GLY A 27 13.81 1.07 -19.84
CA GLY A 27 13.65 0.41 -21.14
C GLY A 27 14.85 -0.45 -21.60
N GLU A 28 15.82 -0.71 -20.73
CA GLU A 28 17.01 -1.54 -21.05
C GLU A 28 16.78 -3.04 -20.83
N LEU A 29 15.60 -3.45 -20.36
CA LEU A 29 15.29 -4.84 -20.03
C LEU A 29 14.91 -5.64 -21.28
N SER A 30 15.39 -6.87 -21.37
CA SER A 30 14.87 -7.83 -22.33
C SER A 30 13.41 -8.18 -22.02
N LEU A 31 12.71 -8.81 -22.96
CA LEU A 31 11.33 -9.26 -22.72
C LEU A 31 11.23 -10.23 -21.53
N GLU A 32 12.17 -11.16 -21.41
CA GLU A 32 12.21 -12.13 -20.32
C GLU A 32 12.50 -11.47 -18.97
N ASP A 33 13.43 -10.51 -18.95
CA ASP A 33 13.72 -9.73 -17.74
C ASP A 33 12.54 -8.83 -17.34
N SER A 34 11.82 -8.29 -18.33
CA SER A 34 10.63 -7.46 -18.10
C SER A 34 9.49 -8.28 -17.49
N LEU A 35 9.28 -9.51 -17.94
CA LEU A 35 8.30 -10.43 -17.35
C LEU A 35 8.69 -10.81 -15.93
N THR A 36 9.97 -11.10 -15.69
CA THR A 36 10.49 -11.42 -14.36
C THR A 36 10.32 -10.23 -13.40
N ALA A 37 10.66 -9.02 -13.86
CA ALA A 37 10.47 -7.80 -13.09
C ALA A 37 8.99 -7.57 -12.79
N PHE A 38 8.10 -7.77 -13.76
CA PHE A 38 6.66 -7.65 -13.54
C PHE A 38 6.15 -8.61 -12.46
N GLU A 39 6.53 -9.89 -12.50
CA GLU A 39 6.15 -10.88 -11.47
C GLU A 39 6.64 -10.47 -10.08
N GLN A 40 7.88 -9.98 -9.99
CA GLN A 40 8.44 -9.45 -8.75
C GLN A 40 7.66 -8.22 -8.26
N GLY A 41 7.32 -7.29 -9.15
CA GLY A 41 6.54 -6.10 -8.81
C GLY A 41 5.14 -6.45 -8.28
N VAL A 42 4.47 -7.44 -8.87
CA VAL A 42 3.16 -7.94 -8.38
C VAL A 42 3.29 -8.51 -6.97
N ARG A 43 4.36 -9.28 -6.70
CA ARG A 43 4.61 -9.84 -5.38
C ARG A 43 4.87 -8.74 -4.34
N LEU A 44 5.77 -7.81 -4.62
CA LEU A 44 6.09 -6.69 -3.73
C LEU A 44 4.86 -5.83 -3.42
N THR A 45 4.03 -5.58 -4.43
CA THR A 45 2.76 -4.85 -4.25
C THR A 45 1.82 -5.57 -3.28
N ARG A 46 1.69 -6.90 -3.39
CA ARG A 46 0.88 -7.71 -2.47
C ARG A 46 1.42 -7.68 -1.04
N ASP A 47 2.74 -7.76 -0.90
CA ASP A 47 3.40 -7.72 0.42
C ASP A 47 3.15 -6.35 1.09
N CYS A 48 3.27 -5.25 0.34
CA CYS A 48 2.91 -3.90 0.80
C CYS A 48 1.45 -3.79 1.23
N GLN A 49 0.51 -4.27 0.40
CA GLN A 49 -0.93 -4.26 0.72
C GLN A 49 -1.24 -5.07 1.99
N SER A 50 -0.61 -6.24 2.15
CA SER A 50 -0.79 -7.06 3.35
C SER A 50 -0.28 -6.36 4.61
N ALA A 51 0.87 -5.69 4.53
CA ALA A 51 1.42 -4.94 5.65
C ALA A 51 0.51 -3.77 6.05
N LEU A 52 -0.04 -3.04 5.07
CA LEU A 52 -0.99 -1.95 5.30
C LEU A 52 -2.29 -2.44 5.94
N ALA A 53 -2.87 -3.54 5.42
CA ALA A 53 -4.09 -4.14 5.99
C ALA A 53 -3.89 -4.57 7.46
N GLN A 54 -2.73 -5.14 7.79
CA GLN A 54 -2.39 -5.49 9.18
C GLN A 54 -2.23 -4.25 10.07
N ALA A 55 -1.70 -3.16 9.53
CA ALA A 55 -1.58 -1.89 10.25
C ALA A 55 -2.95 -1.28 10.53
N GLU A 56 -3.82 -1.23 9.51
CA GLU A 56 -5.20 -0.74 9.60
C GLU A 56 -6.01 -1.54 10.63
N GLN A 57 -6.00 -2.87 10.55
CA GLN A 57 -6.68 -3.73 11.52
C GLN A 57 -6.22 -3.45 12.96
N LYS A 58 -4.92 -3.20 13.15
CA LYS A 58 -4.38 -2.87 14.47
C LYS A 58 -4.88 -1.53 14.96
N VAL A 59 -4.92 -0.51 14.10
CA VAL A 59 -5.47 0.80 14.44
C VAL A 59 -6.92 0.65 14.87
N GLN A 60 -7.73 -0.06 14.10
CA GLN A 60 -9.13 -0.35 14.43
C GLN A 60 -9.28 -0.98 15.83
N ILE A 61 -8.52 -2.05 16.12
CA ILE A 61 -8.57 -2.72 17.43
C ILE A 61 -8.16 -1.78 18.57
N LEU A 62 -7.19 -0.87 18.34
CA LEU A 62 -6.77 0.09 19.35
C LEU A 62 -7.85 1.15 19.61
N LEU A 63 -8.51 1.63 18.57
CA LEU A 63 -9.62 2.58 18.68
C LEU A 63 -10.84 1.94 19.38
N GLU A 64 -11.18 0.70 19.05
CA GLU A 64 -12.25 -0.06 19.71
C GLU A 64 -11.99 -0.26 21.22
N ARG A 65 -10.72 -0.40 21.62
CA ARG A 65 -10.34 -0.65 23.01
C ARG A 65 -10.40 0.59 23.91
N ASP A 66 -10.28 1.79 23.33
CA ASP A 66 -10.37 3.06 24.07
C ASP A 66 -11.81 3.60 24.19
N GLY A 67 -12.80 2.84 23.72
CA GLY A 67 -14.19 2.96 24.17
C GLY A 67 -15.06 4.02 23.49
N GLU A 68 -14.51 4.86 22.61
CA GLU A 68 -15.32 5.73 21.75
C GLU A 68 -14.68 5.85 20.37
N LEU A 69 -15.39 5.39 19.33
CA LEU A 69 -15.48 6.09 18.06
C LEU A 69 -16.69 5.57 17.27
N ALA A 70 -17.59 6.48 16.97
CA ALA A 70 -18.57 6.29 15.91
C ALA A 70 -17.82 6.30 14.57
N GLU A 71 -17.87 5.19 13.84
CA GLU A 71 -17.42 5.14 12.45
C GLU A 71 -18.29 6.10 11.62
N ALA A 72 -17.72 7.24 11.23
CA ALA A 72 -18.29 8.05 10.17
C ALA A 72 -17.74 7.54 8.84
N PRO A 73 -18.57 7.34 7.81
CA PRO A 73 -18.10 7.02 6.46
C PRO A 73 -17.06 8.04 6.03
N PHE A 74 -15.91 7.57 5.53
CA PHE A 74 -14.94 8.45 4.89
C PHE A 74 -15.52 8.90 3.54
N GLU A 75 -16.11 10.10 3.50
CA GLU A 75 -16.60 10.69 2.26
C GLU A 75 -15.41 11.00 1.34
N SER A 76 -15.10 10.07 0.45
CA SER A 76 -14.14 10.27 -0.63
C SER A 76 -14.78 10.84 -1.90
N ASP A 77 -16.03 11.31 -1.86
CA ASP A 77 -16.75 11.72 -3.07
C ASP A 77 -17.79 12.83 -2.88
N SER A 78 -17.51 13.84 -2.05
CA SER A 78 -18.32 15.08 -1.98
C SER A 78 -17.62 16.31 -2.59
N LEU A 79 -16.89 16.10 -3.69
CA LEU A 79 -16.45 17.19 -4.59
C LEU A 79 -17.12 17.11 -5.97
N GLN A 80 -18.41 16.76 -6.04
CA GLN A 80 -19.19 16.95 -7.27
C GLN A 80 -20.59 17.52 -7.01
N ALA A 81 -20.80 18.69 -7.62
CA ALA A 81 -22.06 19.31 -8.00
C ALA A 81 -22.86 20.09 -6.94
N ASP A 82 -22.34 21.26 -6.54
CA ASP A 82 -23.20 22.42 -6.20
C ASP A 82 -23.06 23.54 -7.27
N GLN A 83 -23.27 23.14 -8.53
CA GLN A 83 -23.55 24.06 -9.64
C GLN A 83 -24.75 23.52 -10.42
N ALA A 84 -25.95 23.82 -9.95
CA ALA A 84 -27.13 24.19 -10.75
C ALA A 84 -28.41 24.12 -9.90
N GLN A 85 -28.85 25.25 -9.37
CA GLN A 85 -30.09 25.93 -9.79
C GLN A 85 -30.24 27.29 -9.09
#